data_AF-A0A5N8YEW9-F1
#
_entry.id   AF-A0A5N8YEW9-F1
#
_cell.length_a   1.000
_cell.length_b   1.000
_cell.length_c   1.000
_cell.angle_alpha   90.00
_cell.angle_beta   90.00
_cell.angle_gamma   90.00
#
_symmetry.space_group_name_H-M   'P 1'
#
loop_
_entity.id
_entity.type
_entity.pdbx_description
1 polymer ?
#
loop_
_entity_poly.entity_id
_entity_poly.type
_entity_poly.pdbx_seq_one_letter_code
_entity_poly.pdbx_strand_id
1 'polypeptide(L)'
;MNGHTPGHQNVLIESEGSTGVIIGDLFHNVAQVTEQTWCPVFDWNTDMSTECRQNLLGRAMNEQWIVFAGHLPTGSSIGRVIDDNGTSTWQPV
;
A
#
# COMPACT_ATOMS: atom_id res chain seq x y z
N MET A 1 -7.31 -8.94 -0.47
CA MET A 1 -8.55 -8.16 -0.70
C MET A 1 -8.37 -7.45 -2.03
N ASN A 2 -9.45 -7.26 -2.79
CA ASN A 2 -9.38 -6.81 -4.19
C ASN A 2 -10.08 -5.44 -4.29
N GLY A 3 -10.24 -4.87 -5.49
CA GLY A 3 -10.99 -3.62 -5.67
C GLY A 3 -10.49 -2.80 -6.84
N HIS A 4 -9.16 -2.72 -7.01
CA HIS A 4 -8.56 -2.16 -8.22
C HIS A 4 -9.02 -2.91 -9.47
N THR A 5 -8.89 -4.24 -9.43
CA THR A 5 -9.57 -5.16 -10.36
C THR A 5 -10.24 -6.28 -9.55
N PRO A 6 -11.20 -7.04 -10.13
CA PRO A 6 -11.84 -8.16 -9.44
C PRO A 6 -10.86 -9.22 -8.94
N GLY A 7 -9.69 -9.35 -9.59
CA GLY A 7 -8.65 -10.32 -9.29
C GLY A 7 -7.33 -9.71 -8.82
N HIS A 8 -7.30 -8.43 -8.39
CA HIS A 8 -6.09 -7.82 -7.84
C HIS A 8 -5.60 -8.64 -6.63
N GLN A 9 -4.29 -8.89 -6.54
CA GLN A 9 -3.67 -9.69 -5.48
C GLN A 9 -2.46 -8.96 -4.91
N ASN A 10 -2.18 -9.23 -3.64
CA ASN A 10 -0.97 -8.79 -2.96
C ASN A 10 -0.18 -10.04 -2.54
N VAL A 11 1.14 -10.00 -2.64
CA VAL A 11 2.02 -11.14 -2.30
C VAL A 11 2.82 -10.80 -1.05
N LEU A 12 2.56 -11.52 0.03
CA LEU A 12 3.33 -11.43 1.27
C LEU A 12 4.56 -12.34 1.17
N ILE A 13 5.72 -11.83 1.58
CA ILE A 13 7.00 -12.53 1.58
C ILE A 13 7.55 -12.47 3.00
N GLU A 14 7.80 -13.62 3.60
CA GLU A 14 8.34 -13.73 4.96
C GLU A 14 9.68 -14.46 4.89
N SER A 15 10.72 -13.84 5.46
CA SER A 15 12.08 -14.42 5.47
C SER A 15 12.84 -13.91 6.69
N GLU A 16 13.44 -14.83 7.45
CA GLU A 16 14.31 -14.50 8.60
C GLU A 16 13.69 -13.49 9.58
N GLY A 17 12.38 -13.57 9.82
CA GLY A 17 11.67 -12.66 10.72
C GLY A 17 11.37 -11.27 10.15
N SER A 18 11.70 -11.03 8.88
CA SER A 18 11.32 -9.83 8.13
C SER A 18 10.15 -10.13 7.19
N THR A 19 9.24 -9.17 7.05
CA THR A 19 8.07 -9.29 6.17
C THR A 19 8.08 -8.18 5.12
N GLY A 20 7.91 -8.58 3.87
CA GLY A 20 7.73 -7.71 2.72
C GLY A 20 6.40 -7.99 2.02
N VAL A 21 5.84 -6.99 1.34
CA VAL A 21 4.60 -7.15 0.56
C VAL A 21 4.70 -6.48 -0.80
N ILE A 22 4.43 -7.23 -1.86
CA ILE A 22 4.25 -6.70 -3.22
C ILE A 22 2.76 -6.36 -3.39
N ILE A 23 2.47 -5.08 -3.62
CA ILE A 23 1.09 -4.57 -3.58
C ILE A 23 0.47 -4.30 -4.96
N GLY A 24 1.24 -4.43 -6.04
CA GLY A 24 0.81 -4.03 -7.38
C GLY A 24 0.22 -2.61 -7.37
N ASP A 25 -1.05 -2.51 -7.77
CA ASP A 25 -1.77 -1.26 -8.02
C ASP A 25 -2.64 -0.79 -6.84
N LEU A 26 -2.30 -1.18 -5.61
CA LEU A 26 -3.05 -0.78 -4.40
C LEU A 26 -3.10 0.76 -4.22
N PHE A 27 -2.00 1.43 -4.60
CA PHE A 27 -1.93 2.88 -4.71
C PHE A 27 -0.97 3.30 -5.83
N HIS A 28 -1.18 4.51 -6.35
CA HIS A 28 -0.47 5.05 -7.52
C HIS A 28 0.33 6.31 -7.21
N ASN A 29 0.08 6.92 -6.05
CA ASN A 29 0.76 8.12 -5.59
C ASN A 29 0.91 8.08 -4.07
N VAL A 30 2.00 8.64 -3.53
CA VAL A 30 2.21 8.75 -2.08
C VAL A 30 1.10 9.51 -1.36
N ALA A 31 0.40 10.41 -2.06
CA ALA A 31 -0.79 11.07 -1.54
C ALA A 31 -1.88 10.08 -1.09
N GLN A 32 -1.99 8.90 -1.69
CA GLN A 32 -2.95 7.87 -1.27
C GLN A 32 -2.50 7.06 -0.04
N VAL A 33 -1.26 7.24 0.42
CA VAL A 33 -0.80 6.70 1.72
C VAL A 33 -1.27 7.61 2.86
N THR A 34 -1.22 8.92 2.61
CA THR A 34 -1.71 9.97 3.51
C THR A 34 -3.24 10.07 3.48
N GLU A 35 -3.81 10.16 2.28
CA GLU A 35 -5.23 10.31 2.02
C GLU A 35 -5.80 8.98 1.52
N GLN A 36 -5.92 8.01 2.42
CA GLN A 36 -6.21 6.61 2.06
C GLN A 36 -7.58 6.39 1.39
N THR A 37 -8.49 7.36 1.50
CA THR A 37 -9.80 7.37 0.83
C THR A 37 -9.75 7.90 -0.60
N TRP A 38 -8.65 8.53 -1.01
CA TRP A 38 -8.50 9.04 -2.37
C TRP A 38 -8.28 7.87 -3.32
N CYS A 39 -9.21 7.72 -4.27
CA CYS A 39 -9.19 6.62 -5.22
C CYS A 39 -9.04 7.12 -6.65
N PRO A 40 -8.28 6.38 -7.48
CA PRO A 40 -8.26 6.63 -8.89
C PRO A 40 -9.58 6.20 -9.53
N VAL A 41 -9.91 6.82 -10.66
CA VAL A 41 -11.10 6.48 -11.45
C VAL A 41 -11.03 5.10 -12.12
N PHE A 42 -9.87 4.43 -12.06
CA PHE A 42 -9.62 3.13 -12.70
C PHE A 42 -9.97 1.94 -11.80
N ASP A 43 -10.27 2.16 -10.51
CA ASP A 43 -10.66 1.08 -9.61
C ASP A 43 -12.02 0.51 -10.02
N TRP A 44 -12.08 -0.81 -10.21
CA TRP A 44 -13.30 -1.52 -10.55
C TRP A 44 -14.39 -1.36 -9.47
N ASN A 45 -13.99 -1.35 -8.20
CA ASN A 45 -14.86 -1.06 -7.06
C ASN A 45 -14.10 -0.18 -6.05
N THR A 46 -14.43 1.10 -6.06
CA THR A 46 -13.79 2.15 -5.25
C THR A 46 -13.87 1.90 -3.75
N ASP A 47 -15.04 1.48 -3.25
CA ASP A 47 -15.24 1.24 -1.82
C ASP A 47 -14.39 0.05 -1.36
N MET A 48 -14.40 -1.03 -2.13
CA MET A 48 -13.60 -2.22 -1.85
C MET A 48 -12.09 -1.97 -1.97
N SER A 49 -11.68 -1.16 -2.95
CA SER A 49 -10.29 -0.71 -3.11
C SER A 49 -9.83 0.15 -1.93
N THR A 50 -10.67 1.07 -1.46
CA THR A 50 -10.41 1.90 -0.27
C THR A 50 -10.22 1.06 0.96
N GLU A 51 -11.16 0.15 1.24
CA GLU A 51 -11.08 -0.76 2.39
C GLU A 51 -9.81 -1.62 2.32
N CYS A 52 -9.49 -2.18 1.14
CA CYS A 52 -8.27 -2.95 0.94
C CYS A 52 -7.01 -2.12 1.23
N ARG A 53 -6.96 -0.87 0.74
CA ARG A 53 -5.84 0.05 0.97
C ARG A 53 -5.68 0.36 2.44
N GLN A 54 -6.74 0.74 3.12
CA GLN A 54 -6.71 1.07 4.55
C GLN A 54 -6.24 -0.12 5.40
N ASN A 55 -6.81 -1.31 5.15
CA ASN A 55 -6.44 -2.51 5.88
C ASN A 55 -4.96 -2.90 5.66
N LEU A 56 -4.49 -2.90 4.41
CA LEU A 56 -3.12 -3.32 4.12
C LEU A 56 -2.08 -2.29 4.58
N LEU A 57 -2.31 -0.99 4.34
CA LEU A 57 -1.38 0.06 4.80
C LEU A 57 -1.34 0.14 6.32
N GLY A 58 -2.49 0.01 7.00
CA GLY A 58 -2.54 -0.04 8.46
C GLY A 58 -1.77 -1.24 9.03
N ARG A 59 -1.93 -2.42 8.42
CA ARG A 59 -1.19 -3.62 8.82
C ARG A 59 0.32 -3.48 8.56
N ALA A 60 0.70 -3.00 7.37
CA ALA A 60 2.09 -2.77 7.01
C ALA A 60 2.79 -1.75 7.93
N MET A 61 2.07 -0.71 8.36
CA MET A 61 2.57 0.26 9.33
C MET A 61 2.76 -0.37 10.72
N ASN A 62 1.74 -1.05 11.24
CA ASN A 62 1.76 -1.65 12.58
C ASN A 62 2.81 -2.76 12.72
N GLU A 63 2.95 -3.60 11.70
CA GLU A 63 3.87 -4.73 11.68
C GLU A 63 5.24 -4.37 11.07
N GLN A 64 5.46 -3.11 10.71
CA GLN A 64 6.71 -2.62 10.12
C GLN A 64 7.14 -3.45 8.90
N TRP A 65 6.23 -3.67 7.94
CA TRP A 65 6.54 -4.36 6.69
C TRP A 65 7.33 -3.47 5.72
N ILE A 66 8.09 -4.10 4.82
CA ILE A 66 8.63 -3.45 3.62
C ILE A 66 7.59 -3.58 2.51
N VAL A 67 7.21 -2.47 1.88
CA VAL A 67 6.20 -2.43 0.82
C VAL A 67 6.88 -2.18 -0.53
N PHE A 68 6.53 -2.98 -1.53
CA PHE A 68 6.99 -2.87 -2.92
C PHE A 68 5.82 -2.38 -3.79
N ALA A 69 5.81 -1.10 -4.14
CA ALA A 69 4.73 -0.42 -4.87
C ALA A 69 4.98 -0.41 -6.39
N GLY A 70 3.97 -0.78 -7.18
CA GLY A 70 4.12 -0.94 -8.64
C GLY A 70 4.25 0.37 -9.43
N HIS A 71 3.61 1.44 -8.95
CA HIS A 71 3.45 2.71 -9.71
C HIS A 71 4.22 3.90 -9.15
N LEU A 72 5.02 3.69 -8.10
CA LEU A 72 5.92 4.73 -7.62
C LEU A 72 7.20 4.80 -8.46
N PRO A 73 7.88 5.97 -8.50
CA PRO A 73 9.12 6.12 -9.25
C PRO A 73 10.20 5.10 -8.84
N THR A 74 10.98 4.64 -9.82
CA THR A 74 12.19 3.84 -9.55
C THR A 74 13.09 4.56 -8.57
N GLY A 75 13.56 3.85 -7.53
CA GLY A 75 14.37 4.40 -6.45
C GLY A 75 13.58 4.92 -5.25
N SER A 76 12.25 5.03 -5.35
CA SER A 76 11.36 5.34 -4.21
C SER A 76 10.15 4.42 -4.11
N SER A 77 10.09 3.39 -4.95
CA SER A 77 8.99 2.42 -5.03
C SER A 77 9.02 1.33 -3.97
N ILE A 78 10.12 1.21 -3.23
CA ILE A 78 10.25 0.32 -2.08
C ILE A 78 10.36 1.20 -0.84
N GLY A 79 9.56 0.92 0.17
CA GLY A 79 9.49 1.77 1.34
C GLY A 79 8.66 1.19 2.47
N ARG A 80 8.32 2.03 3.43
CA ARG A 80 7.51 1.73 4.59
C ARG A 80 6.41 2.77 4.72
N VAL A 81 5.30 2.37 5.32
CA VAL A 81 4.30 3.30 5.84
C VAL A 81 4.67 3.60 7.28
N ILE A 82 4.82 4.86 7.63
CA ILE A 82 5.15 5.32 8.99
C ILE A 82 4.06 6.23 9.51
N ASP A 83 3.88 6.27 10.83
CA ASP A 83 3.13 7.35 11.46
C ASP A 83 4.04 8.57 11.63
N ASP A 84 3.65 9.68 11.00
CA ASP A 84 4.25 10.99 11.18
C ASP A 84 3.23 11.89 11.88
N ASN A 85 3.32 11.95 13.21
CA ASN A 85 2.47 12.77 14.06
C ASN A 85 0.95 12.54 13.84
N GLY A 86 0.53 11.28 13.76
CA GLY A 86 -0.86 10.89 13.51
C GLY A 86 -1.27 10.87 12.05
N THR A 87 -0.32 11.06 11.13
CA THR A 87 -0.54 11.01 9.68
C THR A 87 0.27 9.87 9.07
N SER A 88 -0.37 8.97 8.33
CA SER A 88 0.34 7.93 7.58
C SER A 88 1.14 8.53 6.42
N THR A 89 2.45 8.28 6.40
CA THR A 89 3.38 8.84 5.40
C THR A 89 4.23 7.75 4.78
N TRP A 90 4.60 7.93 3.50
CA TRP A 90 5.52 7.04 2.80
C TRP A 90 6.98 7.38 3.09
N GLN A 91 7.76 6.40 3.53
CA GLN A 91 9.20 6.50 3.73
C GLN A 91 9.94 5.51 2.82
N PRO A 92 10.60 5.96 1.74
CA PRO A 92 11.47 5.10 0.94
C PRO A 92 12.59 4.47 1.78
N VAL A 93 12.99 3.24 1.45
CA VAL A 93 14.11 2.52 2.07
C VAL A 93 15.36 2.51 1.21
#